data_AF-A0A959DIX5-F1
#
_entry.id   AF-A0A959DIX5-F1
#
_cell.length_a   1.000
_cell.length_b   1.000
_cell.length_c   1.000
_cell.angle_alpha   90.00
_cell.angle_beta   90.00
_cell.angle_gamma   90.00
#
_symmetry.space_group_name_H-M   'P 1'
#
loop_
_entity.id
_entity.type
_entity.pdbx_description
1 polymer ?
#
loop_
_entity_poly.entity_id
_entity_poly.type
_entity_poly.pdbx_seq_one_letter_code
_entity_poly.pdbx_strand_id
1 'polypeptide(L)'
;MRNSFFLLAFIILSHWPALSQTIWEGPKITFTKPNNADHTLAENQDRITDAVWITRATSRGIFNIKTESSYVTNSSPSDTEWAFGATAELQNLVFDNWQTTVGSNPPAMVDRDMVLHLISENIYIDIKFLSWSV
;
A
#
# COMPACT_ATOMS: atom_id res chain seq x y z
N MET A 1 -23.78 -13.82 -62.09
CA MET A 1 -24.39 -13.70 -60.75
C MET A 1 -23.33 -14.04 -59.72
N ARG A 2 -22.88 -13.07 -58.90
CA ARG A 2 -21.94 -13.33 -57.81
C ARG A 2 -22.33 -12.45 -56.63
N ASN A 3 -23.04 -13.03 -55.67
CA ASN A 3 -23.41 -12.37 -54.41
C ASN A 3 -22.21 -12.42 -53.48
N SER A 4 -21.69 -11.25 -53.10
CA SER A 4 -20.74 -11.11 -51.98
C SER A 4 -21.52 -10.75 -50.72
N PHE A 5 -21.52 -11.64 -49.74
CA PHE A 5 -21.93 -11.36 -48.37
C PHE A 5 -20.78 -10.64 -47.64
N PHE A 6 -21.03 -9.45 -47.12
CA PHE A 6 -20.15 -8.78 -46.15
C PHE A 6 -20.60 -9.16 -44.73
N LEU A 7 -19.76 -9.87 -43.99
CA LEU A 7 -19.91 -10.03 -42.55
C LEU A 7 -19.33 -8.78 -41.87
N LEU A 8 -20.20 -8.00 -41.22
CA LEU A 8 -19.80 -6.96 -40.28
C LEU A 8 -19.45 -7.63 -38.94
N ALA A 9 -18.16 -7.67 -38.61
CA ALA A 9 -17.71 -8.00 -37.27
C ALA A 9 -17.88 -6.77 -36.36
N PHE A 10 -18.83 -6.82 -35.44
CA PHE A 10 -18.92 -5.86 -34.34
C PHE A 10 -17.85 -6.21 -33.30
N ILE A 11 -16.72 -5.50 -33.35
CA ILE A 11 -15.73 -5.53 -32.26
C ILE A 11 -16.29 -4.64 -31.16
N ILE A 12 -16.89 -5.24 -30.13
CA ILE A 12 -17.22 -4.53 -28.90
C ILE A 12 -15.88 -4.32 -28.17
N LEU A 13 -15.24 -3.16 -28.36
CA LEU A 13 -14.15 -2.73 -27.49
C LEU A 13 -14.74 -2.47 -26.10
N SER A 14 -14.74 -3.50 -25.26
CA SER A 14 -14.92 -3.34 -23.82
C SER A 14 -13.72 -2.56 -23.29
N HIS A 15 -13.90 -1.25 -23.10
CA HIS A 15 -12.94 -0.43 -22.40
C HIS A 15 -13.09 -0.72 -20.91
N TRP A 16 -12.38 -1.75 -20.43
CA TRP A 16 -12.11 -1.83 -19.00
C TRP A 16 -11.28 -0.59 -18.65
N PRO A 17 -11.67 0.20 -17.63
CA PRO A 17 -10.76 1.22 -17.12
C PRO A 17 -9.54 0.47 -16.60
N ALA A 18 -8.41 0.64 -17.28
CA ALA A 18 -7.12 0.35 -16.67
C ALA A 18 -6.99 1.31 -15.48
N LEU A 19 -6.73 0.78 -14.28
CA LEU A 19 -6.36 1.63 -13.15
C LEU A 19 -5.06 2.32 -13.52
N SER A 20 -5.14 3.61 -13.82
CA SER A 20 -3.97 4.44 -14.05
C SER A 20 -3.18 4.50 -12.75
N GLN A 21 -1.88 4.24 -12.85
CA GLN A 21 -0.95 4.48 -11.75
C GLN A 21 -1.11 5.91 -11.24
N THR A 22 -1.23 6.07 -9.93
CA THR A 22 -1.39 7.36 -9.27
C THR A 22 -0.27 7.57 -8.27
N ILE A 23 0.45 8.69 -8.35
CA ILE A 23 1.32 9.15 -7.28
C ILE A 23 0.51 10.12 -6.43
N TRP A 24 0.51 9.92 -5.11
CA TRP A 24 -0.20 10.82 -4.21
C TRP A 24 0.59 12.12 -4.03
N GLU A 25 -0.02 13.23 -4.45
CA GLU A 25 0.56 14.58 -4.34
C GLU A 25 -0.12 15.44 -3.26
N GLY A 26 -0.85 14.79 -2.35
CA GLY A 26 -1.57 15.46 -1.28
C GLY A 26 -0.66 16.08 -0.20
N PRO A 27 -1.24 16.82 0.76
CA PRO A 27 -0.50 17.41 1.85
C PRO A 27 0.02 16.33 2.79
N LYS A 28 1.29 16.43 3.25
CA LYS A 28 1.87 15.49 4.22
C LYS A 28 0.99 15.33 5.46
N ILE A 29 0.68 14.08 5.79
CA ILE A 29 -0.08 13.69 6.98
C ILE A 29 0.89 13.07 7.97
N THR A 30 0.76 13.40 9.25
CA THR A 30 1.50 12.77 10.33
C THR A 30 0.53 12.03 11.23
N PHE A 31 0.76 10.74 11.40
CA PHE A 31 0.03 9.90 12.34
C PHE A 31 0.94 9.54 13.53
N THR A 32 0.39 9.50 14.73
CA THR A 32 1.11 9.10 15.94
C THR A 32 0.19 8.29 16.84
N LYS A 33 0.68 7.14 17.30
CA LYS A 33 -0.01 6.24 18.21
C LYS A 33 0.81 6.08 19.49
N PRO A 34 0.21 6.21 20.69
CA PRO A 34 0.92 5.92 21.93
C PRO A 34 1.29 4.44 22.06
N ASN A 35 2.41 4.17 22.75
CA ASN A 35 2.85 2.81 23.06
C ASN A 35 1.75 2.06 23.81
N ASN A 36 1.51 0.80 23.41
CA ASN A 36 0.49 -0.08 24.00
C ASN A 36 -0.96 0.41 23.95
N ALA A 37 -1.26 1.52 23.27
CA ALA A 37 -2.64 1.95 23.04
C ALA A 37 -3.44 0.90 22.27
N ASP A 38 -4.74 0.82 22.53
CA ASP A 38 -5.64 -0.14 21.89
C ASP A 38 -5.77 0.14 20.39
N HIS A 39 -5.17 -0.73 19.58
CA HIS A 39 -5.13 -0.63 18.12
C HIS A 39 -6.52 -0.79 17.46
N THR A 40 -7.52 -1.31 18.18
CA THR A 40 -8.88 -1.47 17.65
C THR A 40 -9.66 -0.15 17.64
N LEU A 41 -9.20 0.85 18.38
CA LEU A 41 -9.78 2.20 18.38
C LEU A 41 -9.35 2.99 17.14
N ALA A 42 -10.29 3.75 16.56
CA ALA A 42 -10.08 4.51 15.33
C ALA A 42 -8.95 5.53 15.46
N GLU A 43 -8.80 6.19 16.61
CA GLU A 43 -7.71 7.16 16.84
C GLU A 43 -6.30 6.53 16.79
N ASN A 44 -6.21 5.21 16.89
CA ASN A 44 -4.96 4.45 16.88
C ASN A 44 -4.73 3.75 15.54
N GLN A 45 -5.35 4.23 14.46
CA GLN A 45 -5.26 3.69 13.10
C GLN A 45 -4.95 4.81 12.12
N ASP A 46 -3.94 4.60 11.28
CA ASP A 46 -3.68 5.48 10.15
C ASP A 46 -4.57 5.06 8.98
N ARG A 47 -5.69 5.77 8.78
CA ARG A 47 -6.70 5.44 7.77
C ARG A 47 -6.38 6.14 6.46
N ILE A 48 -5.48 5.53 5.69
CA ILE A 48 -4.95 6.08 4.44
C ILE A 48 -6.05 6.16 3.38
N THR A 49 -6.82 5.08 3.22
CA THR A 49 -7.97 4.97 2.31
C THR A 49 -9.11 4.17 2.96
N ASP A 50 -10.22 3.95 2.24
CA ASP A 50 -11.30 3.08 2.72
C ASP A 50 -10.88 1.60 2.86
N ALA A 51 -9.80 1.20 2.17
CA ALA A 51 -9.29 -0.17 2.12
C ALA A 51 -8.04 -0.40 2.99
N VAL A 52 -7.22 0.63 3.24
CA VAL A 52 -5.93 0.46 3.93
C VAL A 52 -5.85 1.30 5.20
N TRP A 53 -5.95 0.62 6.34
CA TRP A 53 -5.87 1.21 7.69
C TRP A 53 -4.69 0.60 8.44
N ILE A 54 -3.58 1.33 8.54
CA ILE A 54 -2.35 0.82 9.14
C ILE A 54 -2.36 1.02 10.66
N THR A 55 -2.07 -0.05 11.39
CA THR A 55 -1.83 0.03 12.84
C THR A 55 -0.84 -1.04 13.29
N ARG A 56 -0.54 -1.06 14.59
CA ARG A 56 0.27 -2.05 15.26
C ARG A 56 -0.32 -2.35 16.63
N ALA A 57 -0.37 -3.64 16.97
CA ALA A 57 -0.69 -4.10 18.32
C ALA A 57 0.48 -3.79 19.30
N THR A 58 0.48 -4.42 20.47
CA THR A 58 1.55 -4.24 21.47
C THR A 58 2.89 -4.83 21.03
N SER A 59 2.88 -5.82 20.14
CA SER A 59 4.07 -6.51 19.66
C SER A 59 3.99 -6.81 18.16
N ARG A 60 5.11 -7.26 17.57
CA ARG A 60 5.28 -7.62 16.14
C ARG A 60 5.24 -6.42 15.18
N GLY A 61 4.89 -6.67 13.92
CA GLY A 61 4.89 -5.68 12.84
C GLY A 61 3.56 -4.95 12.68
N ILE A 62 3.53 -4.04 11.71
CA ILE A 62 2.32 -3.33 11.29
C ILE A 62 1.41 -4.23 10.45
N PHE A 63 0.11 -3.94 10.45
CA PHE A 63 -0.87 -4.66 9.63
C PHE A 63 -2.03 -3.75 9.23
N ASN A 64 -2.78 -4.17 8.22
CA ASN A 64 -3.96 -3.47 7.74
C ASN A 64 -5.18 -3.96 8.53
N ILE A 65 -5.58 -3.23 9.58
CA ILE A 65 -6.69 -3.64 10.45
C ILE A 65 -8.05 -3.64 9.73
N LYS A 66 -8.14 -3.01 8.56
CA LYS A 66 -9.37 -3.04 7.75
C LYS A 66 -9.77 -4.47 7.37
N THR A 67 -8.79 -5.32 7.12
CA THR A 67 -8.94 -6.67 6.56
C THR A 67 -8.27 -7.75 7.42
N GLU A 68 -7.35 -7.37 8.30
CA GLU A 68 -6.58 -8.27 9.16
C GLU A 68 -6.93 -8.08 10.64
N SER A 69 -7.09 -9.17 11.38
CA SER A 69 -7.31 -9.11 12.84
C SER A 69 -6.02 -8.88 13.64
N SER A 70 -4.87 -9.20 13.05
CA SER A 70 -3.55 -9.12 13.66
C SER A 70 -2.46 -9.27 12.61
N TYR A 71 -1.23 -8.89 12.96
CA TYR A 71 -0.05 -9.17 12.15
C TYR A 71 0.12 -10.65 11.77
N VAL A 72 0.37 -10.89 10.50
CA VAL A 72 0.72 -12.17 9.88
C VAL A 72 2.08 -12.05 9.19
N THR A 73 3.00 -12.95 9.56
CA THR A 73 4.36 -13.01 9.02
C THR A 73 4.36 -13.09 7.49
N ASN A 74 5.24 -12.34 6.83
CA ASN A 74 5.46 -12.30 5.37
C ASN A 74 4.22 -11.95 4.52
N SER A 75 3.17 -11.38 5.11
CA SER A 75 1.93 -11.04 4.38
C SER A 75 1.28 -9.73 4.84
N SER A 76 1.45 -9.35 6.11
CA SER A 76 1.01 -8.04 6.58
C SER A 76 1.97 -6.91 6.19
N PRO A 77 1.47 -5.68 5.94
CA PRO A 77 0.05 -5.34 5.81
C PRO A 77 -0.55 -5.82 4.48
N SER A 78 -1.76 -6.36 4.53
CA SER A 78 -2.49 -6.75 3.31
C SER A 78 -2.86 -5.54 2.44
N ASP A 79 -2.94 -5.77 1.14
CA ASP A 79 -3.18 -4.75 0.09
C ASP A 79 -2.07 -3.69 -0.01
N THR A 80 -0.86 -4.02 0.45
CA THR A 80 0.30 -3.13 0.40
C THR A 80 1.56 -3.83 -0.05
N GLU A 81 2.43 -3.10 -0.74
CA GLU A 81 3.83 -3.46 -0.94
C GLU A 81 4.72 -2.22 -0.74
N TRP A 82 5.99 -2.46 -0.41
CA TRP A 82 6.88 -1.45 0.16
C TRP A 82 8.26 -1.51 -0.49
N ALA A 83 8.85 -0.35 -0.73
CA ALA A 83 10.23 -0.21 -1.19
C ALA A 83 10.94 0.91 -0.41
N PHE A 84 12.26 0.81 -0.23
CA PHE A 84 13.07 1.96 0.16
C PHE A 84 13.34 2.84 -1.07
N GLY A 85 13.23 4.16 -0.91
CA GLY A 85 13.40 5.12 -2.00
C GLY A 85 12.33 6.21 -1.98
N ALA A 86 12.10 6.83 -3.13
CA ALA A 86 11.09 7.87 -3.32
C ALA A 86 10.31 7.66 -4.61
N THR A 87 9.09 8.19 -4.68
CA THR A 87 8.22 8.08 -5.86
C THR A 87 8.83 8.69 -7.12
N ALA A 88 9.77 9.63 -6.98
CA ALA A 88 10.55 10.19 -8.08
C ALA A 88 11.42 9.16 -8.84
N GLU A 89 11.68 8.01 -8.24
CA GLU A 89 12.54 6.93 -8.79
C GLU A 89 11.77 5.62 -8.97
N LEU A 90 10.43 5.68 -9.05
CA LEU A 90 9.54 4.52 -9.00
C LEU A 90 9.95 3.36 -9.92
N GLN A 91 10.42 3.68 -11.13
CA GLN A 91 10.88 2.73 -12.14
C GLN A 91 12.10 1.88 -11.72
N ASN A 92 12.83 2.32 -10.70
CA ASN A 92 14.01 1.64 -10.16
C ASN A 92 13.71 0.90 -8.85
N LEU A 93 12.51 1.05 -8.29
CA LEU A 93 12.15 0.48 -7.00
C LEU A 93 11.73 -0.98 -7.17
N VAL A 94 12.17 -1.81 -6.23
CA VAL A 94 11.72 -3.20 -6.09
C VAL A 94 10.83 -3.26 -4.87
N PHE A 95 9.55 -3.55 -5.10
CA PHE A 95 8.56 -3.69 -4.05
C PHE A 95 8.50 -5.13 -3.52
N ASP A 96 8.29 -5.25 -2.22
CA ASP A 96 8.04 -6.52 -1.53
C ASP A 96 7.08 -6.28 -0.36
N ASN A 97 6.67 -7.34 0.32
CA ASN A 97 5.94 -7.23 1.59
C ASN A 97 6.78 -6.48 2.63
N TRP A 98 6.10 -5.77 3.54
CA TRP A 98 6.74 -4.90 4.51
C TRP A 98 7.84 -5.60 5.33
N GLN A 99 7.59 -6.82 5.81
CA GLN A 99 8.54 -7.54 6.66
C GLN A 99 9.86 -7.82 5.92
N THR A 100 9.78 -8.25 4.65
CA THR A 100 10.98 -8.45 3.82
C THR A 100 11.69 -7.14 3.55
N THR A 101 10.95 -6.09 3.16
CA THR A 101 11.52 -4.77 2.86
C THR A 101 12.32 -4.22 4.04
N VAL A 102 11.81 -4.33 5.27
CA VAL A 102 12.50 -3.87 6.48
C VAL A 102 13.52 -4.87 7.03
N GLY A 103 13.75 -5.99 6.34
CA GLY A 103 14.71 -7.03 6.73
C GLY A 103 14.40 -7.67 8.09
N SER A 104 13.11 -7.76 8.47
CA SER A 104 12.67 -8.14 9.83
C SER A 104 13.30 -7.32 10.96
N ASN A 105 13.80 -6.11 10.66
CA ASN A 105 14.38 -5.17 11.61
C ASN A 105 13.68 -3.80 11.50
N PRO A 106 12.44 -3.65 11.99
CA PRO A 106 11.67 -2.42 11.84
C PRO A 106 12.38 -1.15 12.34
N PRO A 107 13.15 -1.16 13.46
CA PRO A 107 13.95 -0.01 13.85
C PRO A 107 14.90 0.52 12.75
N ALA A 108 15.38 -0.34 11.85
CA ALA A 108 16.30 0.06 10.78
C ALA A 108 15.62 0.78 9.59
N MET A 109 14.29 0.91 9.59
CA MET A 109 13.56 1.72 8.61
C MET A 109 13.34 3.17 9.09
N VAL A 110 13.54 3.44 10.38
CA VAL A 110 13.32 4.76 10.95
C VAL A 110 14.21 5.79 10.26
N ASP A 111 13.64 6.97 9.98
CA ASP A 111 14.26 8.11 9.29
C ASP A 111 14.70 7.86 7.83
N ARG A 112 14.30 6.74 7.23
CA ARG A 112 14.59 6.43 5.82
C ARG A 112 13.36 6.66 4.96
N ASP A 113 13.59 7.18 3.75
CA ASP A 113 12.53 7.36 2.77
C ASP A 113 12.09 6.00 2.22
N MET A 114 10.78 5.82 2.13
CA MET A 114 10.13 4.63 1.60
C MET A 114 8.99 5.03 0.68
N VAL A 115 8.60 4.10 -0.19
CA VAL A 115 7.37 4.19 -0.97
C VAL A 115 6.44 3.07 -0.53
N LEU A 116 5.23 3.45 -0.16
CA LEU A 116 4.09 2.57 0.03
C LEU A 116 3.29 2.51 -1.26
N HIS A 117 3.06 1.32 -1.81
CA HIS A 117 2.11 1.09 -2.89
C HIS A 117 0.86 0.40 -2.33
N LEU A 118 -0.30 1.04 -2.51
CA LEU A 118 -1.62 0.47 -2.25
C LEU A 118 -2.07 -0.31 -3.48
N ILE A 119 -2.09 -1.65 -3.40
CA ILE A 119 -2.13 -2.54 -4.57
C ILE A 119 -3.46 -2.40 -5.32
N SER A 120 -4.60 -2.51 -4.61
CA SER A 120 -5.92 -2.49 -5.24
C SER A 120 -6.28 -1.12 -5.83
N GLU A 121 -5.77 -0.03 -5.24
CA GLU A 121 -6.05 1.34 -5.68
C GLU A 121 -4.99 1.87 -6.66
N ASN A 122 -3.86 1.18 -6.81
CA ASN A 122 -2.71 1.57 -7.64
C ASN A 122 -2.18 2.97 -7.29
N ILE A 123 -2.07 3.26 -5.99
CA ILE A 123 -1.61 4.54 -5.43
C ILE A 123 -0.23 4.36 -4.79
N TYR A 124 0.73 5.20 -5.17
CA TYR A 124 2.08 5.26 -4.62
C TYR A 124 2.25 6.48 -3.73
N ILE A 125 2.77 6.28 -2.52
CA ILE A 125 2.84 7.30 -1.47
C ILE A 125 4.26 7.33 -0.90
N ASP A 126 4.90 8.49 -0.92
CA ASP A 126 6.14 8.71 -0.16
C ASP A 126 5.84 8.69 1.34
N ILE A 127 6.50 7.80 2.08
CA ILE A 127 6.27 7.58 3.50
C ILE A 127 7.59 7.48 4.27
N LYS A 128 7.56 7.88 5.55
CA LYS A 128 8.69 7.79 6.46
C LYS A 128 8.21 7.42 7.86
N PHE A 129 8.84 6.42 8.44
CA PHE A 129 8.67 6.10 9.86
C PHE A 129 9.59 6.99 10.68
N LEU A 130 9.02 7.80 11.57
CA LEU A 130 9.78 8.74 12.42
C LEU A 130 10.19 8.14 13.76
N SER A 131 9.56 7.04 14.18
CA SER A 131 9.91 6.34 15.41
C SER A 131 9.43 4.90 15.36
N TRP A 132 10.05 4.03 16.17
CA TRP A 132 9.62 2.67 16.40
C TRP A 132 9.88 2.28 17.86
N SER A 133 8.82 2.01 18.63
CA SER A 133 8.95 1.49 19.99
C SER A 133 9.08 -0.04 19.97
N VAL A 134 10.04 -0.57 20.73
CA VAL A 134 10.14 -2.02 21.01
C VAL A 134 9.07 -2.47 21.99
#